data_AF-A0AAV6XUI7-F1
#
_entry.id   AF-A0AAV6XUI7-F1
#
_cell.length_a   1.000
_cell.length_b   1.000
_cell.length_c   1.000
_cell.angle_alpha   90.00
_cell.angle_beta   90.00
_cell.angle_gamma   90.00
#
_symmetry.space_group_name_H-M   'P 1'
#
loop_
_entity.id
_entity.type
_entity.pdbx_description
1 polymer ?
#
loop_
_entity_poly.entity_id
_entity_poly.type
_entity_poly.pdbx_seq_one_letter_code
_entity_poly.pdbx_strand_id
1 'polypeptide(L)'
;MQPIFSNHIHDYMEGRSKLWYQSFMEGKELPTWAQFTTAILERFDEHDHELVVGEFNKLQQTSNISTYLERFEELKSYMLIFNKDLPQEFFSASFISGLRDDIRGEYVL
;
A
#
# COMPACT_ATOMS: atom_id res chain seq x y z
N MET A 1 -22.97 -7.30 9.62
CA MET A 1 -23.40 -6.00 10.18
C MET A 1 -22.72 -4.93 9.34
N GLN A 2 -23.46 -4.16 8.55
CA GLN A 2 -22.85 -3.06 7.77
C GLN A 2 -22.48 -1.92 8.75
N PRO A 3 -21.25 -1.39 8.73
CA PRO A 3 -20.86 -0.27 9.59
C PRO A 3 -21.74 0.96 9.31
N ILE A 4 -22.11 1.71 10.35
CA ILE A 4 -22.90 2.96 10.25
C ILE A 4 -22.25 3.96 9.27
N PHE A 5 -20.92 3.91 9.14
CA PHE A 5 -20.12 4.72 8.21
C PHE A 5 -20.46 4.50 6.72
N SER A 6 -21.05 3.36 6.35
CA SER A 6 -21.37 3.02 4.95
C SER A 6 -22.37 4.02 4.32
N ASN A 7 -23.28 4.58 5.12
CA ASN A 7 -24.30 5.51 4.63
C ASN A 7 -23.77 6.93 4.35
N HIS A 8 -22.56 7.25 4.84
CA HIS A 8 -21.96 8.58 4.78
C HIS A 8 -20.71 8.63 3.90
N ILE A 9 -20.42 7.59 3.13
CA ILE A 9 -19.23 7.53 2.25
C ILE A 9 -19.15 8.76 1.33
N HIS A 10 -20.29 9.25 0.84
CA HIS A 10 -20.36 10.43 -0.02
C HIS A 10 -19.90 11.73 0.66
N ASP A 11 -19.95 11.82 1.99
CA ASP A 11 -19.54 12.99 2.78
C ASP A 11 -18.02 13.10 2.88
N TYR A 12 -17.29 12.00 2.64
CA TYR A 12 -15.82 11.94 2.65
C TYR A 12 -15.21 12.02 1.25
N MET A 13 -16.03 12.23 0.21
CA MET A 13 -15.59 12.32 -1.18
C MET A 13 -15.68 13.75 -1.70
N GLU A 14 -14.62 14.21 -2.35
CA GLU A 14 -14.53 15.56 -2.90
C GLU A 14 -13.93 15.55 -4.31
N GLY A 15 -14.28 16.56 -5.12
CA GLY A 15 -13.75 16.70 -6.48
C GLY A 15 -13.97 15.44 -7.35
N ARG A 16 -12.88 14.90 -7.92
CA ARG A 16 -12.92 13.76 -8.85
C ARG A 16 -13.37 12.45 -8.19
N SER A 17 -13.10 12.25 -6.89
CA SER A 17 -13.53 11.03 -6.20
C SER A 17 -15.04 11.02 -5.97
N LYS A 18 -15.66 12.19 -5.75
CA LYS A 18 -17.11 12.34 -5.65
C LYS A 18 -17.84 12.01 -6.96
N LEU A 19 -17.34 12.51 -8.09
CA LEU A 19 -17.91 12.18 -9.41
C LEU A 19 -17.84 10.68 -9.69
N TRP A 20 -16.70 10.06 -9.42
CA TRP A 20 -16.55 8.61 -9.57
C TRP A 20 -17.53 7.86 -8.67
N TYR A 21 -17.66 8.24 -7.40
CA TYR A 21 -18.56 7.55 -6.47
C TYR A 21 -20.02 7.62 -6.93
N GLN A 22 -20.47 8.76 -7.46
CA GLN A 22 -21.82 8.90 -8.02
C GLN A 22 -22.06 7.93 -9.19
N SER A 23 -21.12 7.81 -10.11
CA SER A 23 -21.20 6.85 -11.22
C SER A 23 -21.07 5.39 -10.74
N PHE A 24 -20.19 5.14 -9.77
CA PHE A 24 -20.00 3.81 -9.18
C PHE A 24 -21.29 3.29 -8.52
N MET A 25 -22.06 4.17 -7.89
CA MET A 25 -23.33 3.88 -7.21
C MET A 25 -24.56 3.88 -8.13
N GLU A 26 -24.44 4.31 -9.39
CA GLU A 26 -25.57 4.44 -10.30
C GLU A 26 -26.27 3.09 -10.53
N GLY A 27 -27.55 3.01 -10.13
CA GLY A 27 -28.35 1.79 -10.26
C GLY A 27 -27.94 0.63 -9.34
N LYS A 28 -27.06 0.85 -8.36
CA LYS A 28 -26.60 -0.19 -7.42
C LYS A 28 -27.16 0.03 -6.02
N GLU A 29 -27.35 -1.07 -5.31
CA GLU A 29 -27.56 -1.04 -3.86
C GLU A 29 -26.29 -0.65 -3.12
N LEU A 30 -26.44 -0.25 -1.86
CA LEU A 30 -25.35 0.24 -1.02
C LEU A 30 -24.31 -0.88 -0.80
N PRO A 31 -23.06 -0.70 -1.26
CA PRO A 31 -22.05 -1.75 -1.20
C PRO A 31 -21.71 -2.05 0.26
N THR A 32 -21.33 -3.29 0.53
CA THR A 32 -20.66 -3.60 1.80
C THR A 32 -19.33 -2.87 1.87
N TRP A 33 -18.83 -2.62 3.08
CA TRP A 33 -17.54 -1.96 3.28
C TRP A 33 -16.41 -2.65 2.50
N ALA A 34 -16.37 -3.98 2.49
CA ALA A 34 -15.34 -4.74 1.75
C ALA A 34 -15.41 -4.54 0.22
N GLN A 35 -16.63 -4.50 -0.34
CA GLN A 35 -16.83 -4.21 -1.77
C GLN A 35 -16.42 -2.78 -2.11
N PHE A 36 -16.78 -1.83 -1.26
CA PHE A 36 -16.43 -0.43 -1.45
C PHE A 36 -14.90 -0.21 -1.36
N THR A 37 -14.23 -0.77 -0.35
CA THR A 37 -12.77 -0.66 -0.22
C THR A 37 -12.06 -1.26 -1.42
N THR A 38 -12.55 -2.39 -1.94
CA THR A 38 -11.98 -3.02 -3.14
C THR A 38 -12.11 -2.09 -4.35
N ALA A 39 -13.30 -1.56 -4.60
CA ALA A 39 -13.55 -0.66 -5.73
C ALA A 39 -12.77 0.66 -5.65
N ILE A 40 -12.56 1.19 -4.43
CA ILE A 40 -11.71 2.36 -4.22
C ILE A 40 -10.26 2.07 -4.56
N LEU A 41 -9.73 0.93 -4.10
CA LEU A 41 -8.37 0.52 -4.41
C LEU A 41 -8.22 0.32 -5.91
N GLU A 42 -9.11 -0.41 -6.57
CA GLU A 42 -9.06 -0.58 -8.03
C GLU A 42 -9.09 0.74 -8.82
N ARG A 43 -9.78 1.77 -8.31
CA ARG A 43 -9.95 3.04 -9.02
C ARG A 43 -8.84 4.05 -8.78
N PHE A 44 -8.31 4.10 -7.56
CA PHE A 44 -7.41 5.14 -7.07
C PHE A 44 -6.07 4.61 -6.57
N ASP A 45 -5.91 3.30 -6.45
CA ASP A 45 -4.59 2.75 -6.22
C ASP A 45 -3.78 2.92 -7.50
N GLU A 46 -2.82 3.83 -7.45
CA GLU A 46 -1.87 4.08 -8.53
C GLU A 46 -0.81 2.97 -8.61
N HIS A 47 -0.81 2.05 -7.64
CA HIS A 47 0.22 1.04 -7.47
C HIS A 47 -0.21 -0.29 -8.09
N ASP A 48 0.17 -0.50 -9.35
CA ASP A 48 0.18 -1.83 -9.96
C ASP A 48 1.10 -2.76 -9.13
N HIS A 49 0.64 -3.99 -8.89
CA HIS A 49 1.43 -5.02 -8.19
C HIS A 49 2.84 -5.15 -8.76
N GLU A 50 2.98 -5.12 -10.09
CA GLU A 50 4.29 -5.24 -10.74
C GLU A 50 5.19 -4.02 -10.47
N LEU A 51 4.59 -2.82 -10.39
CA LEU A 51 5.33 -1.60 -10.06
C LEU A 51 5.81 -1.63 -8.60
N VAL A 52 4.95 -2.01 -7.66
CA VAL A 52 5.34 -2.16 -6.24
C VAL A 52 6.47 -3.15 -6.07
N VAL A 53 6.35 -4.33 -6.69
CA VAL A 53 7.39 -5.36 -6.64
C VAL A 53 8.70 -4.84 -7.24
N GLY A 54 8.61 -4.13 -8.37
CA GLY A 54 9.76 -3.52 -9.04
C GLY A 54 10.45 -2.46 -8.19
N GLU A 55 9.69 -1.59 -7.54
CA GLU A 55 10.21 -0.56 -6.65
C GLU A 55 10.81 -1.15 -5.38
N PHE A 56 10.12 -2.10 -4.74
CA PHE A 56 10.60 -2.78 -3.54
C PHE A 56 11.94 -3.47 -3.79
N ASN A 57 12.08 -4.22 -4.89
CA ASN A 57 13.30 -4.94 -5.23
C ASN A 57 14.48 -4.01 -5.58
N LYS A 58 14.21 -2.78 -6.01
CA LYS A 58 15.22 -1.78 -6.37
C LYS A 58 15.49 -0.79 -5.23
N LEU A 59 14.77 -0.89 -4.11
CA LEU A 59 14.91 0.03 -3.01
C LEU A 59 16.32 -0.09 -2.42
N GLN A 60 17.01 1.04 -2.33
CA GLN A 60 18.35 1.16 -1.76
C GLN A 60 18.40 2.42 -0.90
N GLN A 61 19.13 2.37 0.21
CA GLN A 61 19.38 3.51 1.07
C GLN A 61 20.31 4.48 0.35
N THR A 62 19.77 5.59 -0.15
CA THR A 62 20.57 6.64 -0.80
C THR A 62 20.89 7.82 0.11
N SER A 63 20.14 7.97 1.21
CA SER A 63 20.26 9.09 2.15
C SER A 63 20.44 8.58 3.59
N ASN A 64 19.63 9.05 4.53
CA ASN A 64 19.66 8.62 5.92
C ASN A 64 18.79 7.37 6.14
N ILE A 65 19.02 6.68 7.25
CA ILE A 65 18.34 5.42 7.58
C ILE A 65 16.83 5.60 7.83
N SER A 66 16.40 6.76 8.37
CA SER A 66 15.00 7.03 8.67
C SER A 66 14.17 7.12 7.39
N THR A 67 14.65 7.89 6.41
CA THR A 67 13.99 8.03 5.11
C THR A 67 13.91 6.70 4.36
N TYR A 68 14.96 5.88 4.45
CA TYR A 68 14.95 4.53 3.87
C TYR A 68 13.93 3.62 4.57
N LEU A 69 13.89 3.62 5.92
CA LEU A 69 12.95 2.84 6.70
C LEU A 69 11.50 3.21 6.41
N GLU A 70 11.20 4.51 6.34
CA GLU A 70 9.86 5.02 6.00
C GLU A 70 9.41 4.48 4.63
N ARG A 71 10.26 4.61 3.59
CA ARG A 71 9.94 4.10 2.25
C ARG A 71 9.85 2.58 2.20
N PHE A 72 10.69 1.88 2.97
CA PHE A 72 10.65 0.42 3.06
C PHE A 72 9.34 -0.08 3.67
N GLU A 73 8.89 0.50 4.79
CA GLU A 73 7.65 0.10 5.47
C GLU A 73 6.40 0.44 4.62
N GLU A 74 6.45 1.54 3.86
CA GLU A 74 5.42 1.88 2.88
C GLU A 74 5.32 0.79 1.78
N LEU A 75 6.42 0.47 1.10
CA LEU A 75 6.43 -0.55 0.04
C LEU A 75 6.13 -1.96 0.58
N LYS A 76 6.58 -2.29 1.79
CA LYS A 76 6.23 -3.53 2.49
C LYS A 76 4.72 -3.63 2.74
N SER A 77 4.08 -2.53 3.12
CA SER A 77 2.63 -2.50 3.33
C SER A 77 1.88 -2.83 2.03
N TYR A 78 2.32 -2.25 0.90
CA TYR A 78 1.78 -2.59 -0.41
C TYR A 78 2.06 -4.06 -0.79
N MET A 79 3.28 -4.56 -0.58
CA MET A 79 3.63 -5.98 -0.84
C MET A 79 2.72 -6.95 -0.08
N LEU A 80 2.35 -6.63 1.17
CA LEU A 80 1.46 -7.46 2.00
C LEU A 80 0.00 -7.38 1.58
N ILE A 81 -0.44 -6.30 0.91
CA ILE A 81 -1.79 -6.24 0.32
C ILE A 81 -1.94 -7.33 -0.76
N PHE A 82 -0.92 -7.48 -1.61
CA PHE A 82 -0.93 -8.44 -2.72
C PHE A 82 -0.48 -9.85 -2.31
N ASN A 83 0.48 -9.96 -1.40
CA ASN A 83 1.11 -11.23 -1.01
C ASN A 83 1.14 -11.36 0.53
N LYS A 84 -0.02 -11.70 1.12
CA LYS A 84 -0.22 -11.74 2.58
C LYS A 84 0.64 -12.77 3.32
N ASP A 85 1.10 -13.80 2.61
CA ASP A 85 1.84 -14.92 3.20
C ASP A 85 3.37 -14.75 3.09
N LEU A 86 3.86 -13.57 2.70
CA LEU A 86 5.30 -13.32 2.68
C LEU A 86 5.88 -13.36 4.10
N PRO A 87 6.92 -14.18 4.33
CA PRO A 87 7.50 -14.36 5.65
C PRO A 87 8.23 -13.10 6.12
N GLN A 88 8.27 -12.86 7.43
CA GLN A 88 8.96 -11.70 7.99
C GLN A 88 10.47 -11.73 7.66
N GLU A 89 11.06 -12.91 7.56
CA GLU A 89 12.45 -13.15 7.21
C GLU A 89 12.79 -12.62 5.81
N PHE A 90 11.83 -12.67 4.86
CA PHE A 90 12.00 -12.08 3.53
C PHE A 90 12.20 -10.57 3.65
N PHE A 91 11.34 -9.89 4.40
CA PHE A 91 11.45 -8.44 4.60
C PHE A 91 12.72 -8.06 5.35
N SER A 92 13.13 -8.82 6.37
CA SER A 92 14.39 -8.58 7.06
C SER A 92 15.60 -8.70 6.12
N ALA A 93 15.65 -9.75 5.30
CA ALA A 93 16.71 -9.94 4.32
C ALA A 93 16.74 -8.81 3.28
N SER A 94 15.57 -8.44 2.73
CA SER A 94 15.44 -7.32 1.78
C SER A 94 15.88 -5.99 2.39
N PHE A 95 15.46 -5.69 3.63
CA PHE A 95 15.83 -4.47 4.33
C PHE A 95 17.35 -4.34 4.45
N ILE A 96 18.02 -5.40 4.94
CA ILE A 96 19.48 -5.45 5.07
C ILE A 96 20.14 -5.31 3.70
N SER A 97 19.59 -5.96 2.67
CA SER A 97 20.13 -5.94 1.30
C SER A 97 20.04 -4.58 0.60
N GLY A 98 19.20 -3.66 1.09
CA GLY A 98 19.12 -2.29 0.59
C GLY A 98 19.89 -1.27 1.44
N LEU A 99 20.45 -1.65 2.60
CA LEU A 99 21.29 -0.76 3.39
C LEU A 99 22.59 -0.44 2.65
N ARG A 100 23.13 0.76 2.85
CA ARG A 100 24.46 1.10 2.34
C ARG A 100 25.54 0.21 2.99
N ASP A 101 26.61 -0.04 2.23
CA ASP A 101 27.70 -0.92 2.64
C ASP A 101 28.38 -0.48 3.96
N ASP A 102 28.48 0.83 4.19
CA ASP A 102 29.08 1.40 5.40
C ASP A 102 28.31 1.04 6.68
N ILE A 103 27.01 0.78 6.57
CA ILE A 103 26.14 0.39 7.68
C ILE A 103 26.02 -1.13 7.77
N ARG A 104 25.99 -1.82 6.62
CA ARG A 104 25.87 -3.28 6.57
C ARG A 104 27.07 -3.99 7.19
N GLY A 105 28.26 -3.41 7.06
CA GLY A 105 29.50 -3.94 7.62
C GLY A 105 29.49 -4.11 9.15
N GLU A 106 28.58 -3.45 9.89
CA GLU A 106 28.47 -3.59 11.35
C GLU A 106 27.61 -4.79 11.80
N TYR A 107 26.85 -5.43 10.90
CA TYR A 107 25.94 -6.55 11.22
C TYR A 107 26.47 -7.92 10.79
N VAL A 108 27.68 -7.98 10.23
CA VAL A 108 28.38 -9.25 9.92
C VAL A 108 29.55 -9.42 10.89
N LEU A 109 29.25 -9.79 12.14
CA LEU A 109 30.18 -10.39 13.11
C LEU A 109 29.49 -11.53 13.86
#